data_AF-A0A967F8W2-F1
#
_entry.id   AF-A0A967F8W2-F1
#
_cell.length_a   1.000
_cell.length_b   1.000
_cell.length_c   1.000
_cell.angle_alpha   90.00
_cell.angle_beta   90.00
_cell.angle_gamma   90.00
#
_symmetry.space_group_name_H-M   'P 1'
#
loop_
_entity.id
_entity.type
_entity.pdbx_description
1 polymer ?
#
loop_
_entity_poly.entity_id
_entity_poly.type
_entity_poly.pdbx_seq_one_letter_code
_entity_poly.pdbx_strand_id
1 'polypeptide(L)'
;MVSVEIHEDLHEAAARKLQDKEVHNVELFCGDAMGDWQPEQAHDVVVVTGSVAHVPEHFRGWVNPGGRLFAVTGDAPAMEARLITRLNATEWREESLFETDLPRLVNAEQVPQFEF
;
A
#
# COMPACT_ATOMS: atom_id res chain seq x y z
N MET A 1 5.65 5.43 12.89
CA MET A 1 5.13 5.09 11.54
C MET A 1 5.72 3.75 11.16
N VAL A 2 4.94 2.89 10.50
CA VAL A 2 5.41 1.60 10.00
C VAL A 2 5.62 1.71 8.50
N SER A 3 6.69 1.12 7.98
CA SER A 3 6.92 0.96 6.54
C SER A 3 7.46 -0.44 6.25
N VAL A 4 6.90 -1.08 5.22
CA VAL A 4 7.31 -2.40 4.74
C VAL A 4 7.86 -2.25 3.33
N GLU A 5 8.97 -2.93 3.07
CA GLU A 5 9.67 -2.96 1.78
C GLU A 5 10.08 -4.40 1.47
N ILE A 6 9.87 -4.87 0.25
CA ILE A 6 10.21 -6.24 -0.14
C ILE A 6 11.68 -6.37 -0.56
N HIS A 7 12.26 -5.28 -1.05
CA HIS A 7 13.66 -5.22 -1.49
C HIS A 7 14.58 -4.89 -0.32
N GLU A 8 15.38 -5.88 0.11
CA GLU A 8 16.28 -5.76 1.27
C GLU A 8 17.29 -4.60 1.13
N ASP A 9 17.80 -4.36 -0.07
CA ASP A 9 18.74 -3.27 -0.35
C ASP A 9 18.10 -1.88 -0.17
N LEU A 10 16.85 -1.72 -0.61
CA LEU A 10 16.08 -0.50 -0.39
C LEU A 10 15.75 -0.29 1.10
N HIS A 11 15.38 -1.37 1.79
CA HIS A 11 15.14 -1.36 3.23
C HIS A 11 16.38 -0.89 4.01
N GLU A 12 17.54 -1.48 3.76
CA GLU A 12 18.79 -1.08 4.40
C GLU A 12 19.18 0.37 4.08
N ALA A 13 19.04 0.78 2.81
CA ALA A 13 19.35 2.13 2.39
C ALA A 13 18.42 3.16 3.07
N ALA A 14 17.13 2.82 3.25
CA ALA A 14 16.19 3.65 3.98
C ALA A 14 16.56 3.76 5.46
N ALA A 15 16.90 2.65 6.12
CA ALA A 15 17.32 2.63 7.52
C ALA A 15 18.51 3.55 7.77
N ARG A 16 19.56 3.46 6.93
CA ARG A 16 20.74 4.33 7.02
C ARG A 16 20.38 5.81 6.84
N LYS A 17 19.59 6.13 5.80
CA LYS A 17 19.15 7.52 5.54
C LYS A 17 18.31 8.12 6.66
N LEU A 18 17.47 7.31 7.33
CA LEU A 18 16.67 7.77 8.47
C LEU A 18 17.54 7.99 9.71
N GLN A 19 18.51 7.10 9.95
CA GLN A 19 19.49 7.25 11.03
C GLN A 19 20.34 8.52 10.86
N ASP A 20 20.87 8.77 9.66
CA ASP A 20 21.68 9.96 9.34
C ASP A 20 20.89 11.28 9.52
N LYS A 21 19.55 11.21 9.41
CA LYS A 21 18.64 12.35 9.58
C LYS A 21 18.03 12.43 10.98
N GLU A 22 18.45 11.57 11.91
CA GLU A 22 17.94 11.51 13.28
C GLU A 22 16.41 11.32 13.35
N VAL A 23 15.84 10.58 12.38
CA VAL A 23 14.43 10.22 12.34
C VAL A 23 14.23 8.89 13.05
N HIS A 24 13.69 8.93 14.26
CA HIS A 24 13.57 7.74 15.12
C HIS A 24 12.14 7.22 15.30
N ASN A 25 11.13 7.93 14.79
CA ASN A 25 9.72 7.57 14.93
C ASN A 25 9.21 6.68 13.78
N VAL A 26 10.09 5.83 13.23
CA VAL A 26 9.80 4.93 12.10
C VAL A 26 10.28 3.53 12.45
N GLU A 27 9.41 2.55 12.22
CA GLU A 27 9.72 1.13 12.27
C GLU A 27 9.71 0.60 10.84
N LEU A 28 10.83 -0.02 10.43
CA LEU A 28 10.99 -0.58 9.09
C LEU A 28 10.91 -2.10 9.16
N PHE A 29 10.19 -2.69 8.21
CA PHE A 29 10.12 -4.13 8.01
C PHE A 29 10.61 -4.47 6.60
N CYS A 30 11.32 -5.60 6.48
CA CYS A 30 11.60 -6.22 5.20
C CYS A 30 10.59 -7.35 4.99
N GLY A 31 9.73 -7.25 3.99
CA GLY A 31 8.64 -8.22 3.80
C GLY A 31 7.75 -7.92 2.60
N ASP A 32 6.94 -8.91 2.21
CA ASP A 32 6.01 -8.81 1.10
C ASP A 32 4.61 -8.39 1.59
N ALA A 33 4.23 -7.14 1.30
CA ALA A 33 2.90 -6.61 1.63
C ALA A 33 1.76 -7.30 0.85
N MET A 34 2.04 -7.86 -0.33
CA MET A 34 1.05 -8.61 -1.11
C MET A 34 0.92 -10.07 -0.65
N GLY A 35 1.91 -10.57 0.12
CA GLY A 35 1.94 -11.91 0.70
C GLY A 35 1.49 -11.94 2.16
N ASP A 36 2.29 -12.60 3.00
CA ASP A 36 1.92 -12.91 4.39
C ASP A 36 2.23 -11.79 5.39
N TRP A 37 2.85 -10.69 4.98
CA TRP A 37 3.16 -9.59 5.90
C TRP A 37 1.86 -8.90 6.36
N GLN A 38 1.75 -8.67 7.67
CA GLN A 38 0.63 -7.94 8.26
C GLN A 38 1.14 -6.99 9.35
N PRO A 39 0.55 -5.80 9.49
CA PRO A 39 0.85 -4.93 10.62
C PRO A 39 0.25 -5.50 11.90
N GLU A 40 0.86 -5.23 13.05
CA GLU A 40 0.35 -5.67 14.36
C GLU A 40 -1.00 -5.03 14.73
N GLN A 41 -1.31 -3.87 14.14
CA GLN A 41 -2.55 -3.13 14.34
C GLN A 41 -2.94 -2.36 13.08
N ALA A 42 -4.22 -2.01 12.96
CA ALA A 42 -4.70 -1.11 11.91
C ALA A 42 -4.24 0.34 12.14
N HIS A 43 -4.22 1.12 11.07
CA HIS A 43 -3.68 2.47 11.01
C HIS A 43 -4.73 3.47 10.50
N ASP A 44 -4.61 4.73 10.94
CA ASP A 44 -5.50 5.80 10.46
C ASP A 44 -5.17 6.21 9.02
N VAL A 45 -3.91 6.01 8.60
CA VAL A 45 -3.45 6.31 7.25
C VAL A 45 -2.59 5.16 6.74
N VAL A 46 -2.96 4.63 5.59
CA VAL A 46 -2.20 3.63 4.84
C VAL A 46 -1.87 4.19 3.46
N VAL A 47 -0.63 4.02 3.01
CA VAL A 47 -0.16 4.52 1.71
C VAL A 47 0.53 3.38 0.98
N VAL A 48 0.05 3.07 -0.21
CA VAL A 48 0.64 2.07 -1.11
C VAL A 48 1.43 2.80 -2.19
N THR A 49 2.75 2.61 -2.22
CA THR A 49 3.67 3.37 -3.07
C THR A 49 4.06 2.67 -4.37
N GLY A 50 3.47 1.50 -4.65
CA GLY A 50 3.48 0.86 -5.96
C GLY A 50 2.04 0.66 -6.46
N SER A 51 1.89 0.30 -7.73
CA SER A 51 0.56 0.07 -8.30
C SER A 51 0.04 -1.36 -8.04
N VAL A 52 -1.28 -1.49 -7.92
CA VAL A 52 -2.01 -2.77 -7.79
C VAL A 52 -3.15 -2.80 -8.80
N ALA A 53 -3.64 -3.98 -9.22
CA ALA A 53 -4.74 -4.02 -10.20
C ALA A 53 -6.03 -3.52 -9.55
N HIS A 54 -6.30 -4.06 -8.37
CA HIS A 54 -7.34 -3.65 -7.45
C HIS A 54 -6.76 -3.62 -6.04
N VAL A 55 -7.33 -2.79 -5.15
CA VAL A 55 -6.93 -2.77 -3.75
C VAL A 55 -7.29 -4.11 -3.09
N PRO A 56 -6.31 -4.87 -2.56
CA PRO A 56 -6.58 -6.10 -1.83
C PRO A 56 -7.43 -5.87 -0.58
N GLU A 57 -8.29 -6.82 -0.23
CA GLU A 57 -9.19 -6.67 0.92
C GLU A 57 -8.42 -6.60 2.25
N HIS A 58 -7.27 -7.27 2.36
CA HIS A 58 -6.43 -7.17 3.57
C HIS A 58 -5.88 -5.76 3.78
N PHE A 59 -5.60 -5.00 2.71
CA PHE A 59 -5.20 -3.59 2.84
C PHE A 59 -6.32 -2.74 3.45
N ARG A 60 -7.58 -3.02 3.12
CA ARG A 60 -8.74 -2.36 3.75
C ARG A 60 -8.84 -2.74 5.23
N GLY A 61 -8.47 -3.97 5.58
CA GLY A 61 -8.37 -4.45 6.96
C GLY A 61 -7.33 -3.69 7.81
N TRP A 62 -6.31 -3.12 7.17
CA TRP A 62 -5.29 -2.32 7.84
C TRP A 62 -5.70 -0.87 8.14
N VAL A 63 -6.91 -0.45 7.77
CA VAL A 63 -7.38 0.93 7.97
C VAL A 63 -8.40 1.01 9.09
N ASN A 64 -8.17 1.86 10.09
CA ASN A 64 -9.14 2.12 11.15
C ASN A 64 -10.43 2.75 10.61
N PRO A 65 -11.60 2.55 11.25
CA PRO A 65 -12.78 3.37 10.99
C PRO A 65 -12.45 4.87 11.14
N GLY A 66 -12.83 5.69 10.15
CA GLY A 66 -12.44 7.10 10.06
C GLY A 66 -11.08 7.35 9.40
N GLY A 67 -10.31 6.29 9.12
CA GLY A 67 -9.02 6.35 8.45
C GLY A 67 -9.13 6.38 6.92
N ARG A 68 -7.97 6.39 6.25
CA ARG A 68 -7.88 6.48 4.79
C ARG A 68 -6.71 5.67 4.22
N LEU A 69 -6.92 5.15 3.03
CA LEU A 69 -5.96 4.43 2.21
C LEU A 69 -5.70 5.22 0.93
N PHE A 70 -4.44 5.42 0.58
CA PHE A 70 -4.04 5.87 -0.75
C PHE A 70 -3.42 4.70 -1.52
N ALA A 71 -3.86 4.49 -2.76
CA ALA A 71 -3.29 3.48 -3.64
C ALA A 71 -3.38 3.90 -5.11
N VAL A 72 -2.44 3.44 -5.92
CA VAL A 72 -2.52 3.54 -7.39
C VAL A 72 -3.09 2.24 -7.94
N THR A 73 -4.23 2.33 -8.61
CA THR A 73 -4.97 1.16 -9.11
C THR A 73 -5.15 1.17 -10.62
N GLY A 74 -5.28 0.00 -11.22
CA GLY A 74 -5.52 -0.18 -12.66
C GLY A 74 -4.35 -0.84 -13.38
N ASP A 75 -4.36 -0.75 -14.70
CA ASP A 75 -3.35 -1.34 -15.57
C ASP A 75 -2.73 -0.27 -16.48
N ALA A 76 -1.45 -0.43 -16.79
CA ALA A 76 -0.73 0.52 -17.63
C ALA A 76 -1.35 0.56 -19.05
N PRO A 77 -1.36 1.73 -19.72
CA PRO A 77 -0.78 3.01 -19.29
C PRO A 77 -1.75 3.93 -18.54
N ALA A 78 -2.95 3.46 -18.16
CA ALA A 78 -4.01 4.28 -17.58
C ALA A 78 -4.36 3.83 -16.16
N MET A 79 -3.53 4.24 -15.18
CA MET A 79 -3.80 3.99 -13.75
C MET A 79 -4.31 5.25 -13.05
N GLU A 80 -4.99 5.06 -11.94
CA GLU A 80 -5.52 6.16 -11.12
C GLU A 80 -4.94 6.13 -9.72
N ALA A 81 -4.48 7.28 -9.25
CA ALA A 81 -4.24 7.52 -7.84
C ALA A 81 -5.58 7.72 -7.13
N ARG A 82 -5.91 6.86 -6.17
CA ARG A 82 -7.18 6.87 -5.45
C ARG A 82 -6.99 7.15 -3.96
N LEU A 83 -7.90 7.95 -3.41
CA LEU A 83 -8.09 8.11 -1.97
C LEU A 83 -9.34 7.35 -1.54
N ILE A 84 -9.18 6.41 -0.62
CA ILE A 84 -10.22 5.50 -0.15
C ILE A 84 -10.41 5.71 1.35
N THR A 85 -11.50 6.34 1.74
CA THR A 85 -11.79 6.70 3.13
C THR A 85 -12.76 5.71 3.76
N ARG A 86 -12.41 5.13 4.91
CA ARG A 86 -13.27 4.22 5.67
C ARG A 86 -14.24 5.04 6.52
N LEU A 87 -15.49 5.15 6.10
CA LEU A 87 -16.49 5.98 6.79
C LEU A 87 -16.96 5.32 8.09
N ASN A 88 -17.11 3.99 8.10
CA ASN A 88 -17.48 3.20 9.26
C ASN A 88 -17.02 1.74 9.10
N ALA A 89 -17.59 0.80 9.86
CA ALA A 89 -17.20 -0.61 9.82
C ALA A 89 -17.32 -1.24 8.41
N THR A 90 -18.33 -0.83 7.63
CA THR A 90 -18.70 -1.45 6.34
C THR A 90 -18.65 -0.49 5.15
N GLU A 91 -18.76 0.82 5.39
CA GLU A 91 -18.88 1.82 4.33
C GLU A 91 -17.56 2.48 4.01
N TRP A 92 -17.31 2.62 2.71
CA TRP A 92 -16.11 3.24 2.15
C TRP A 92 -16.50 4.28 1.10
N ARG A 93 -15.74 5.37 1.05
CA ARG A 93 -15.80 6.38 0.00
C ARG A 93 -14.52 6.32 -0.82
N GLU A 94 -14.63 6.25 -2.13
CA GLU A 94 -13.49 6.26 -3.04
C GLU A 94 -13.52 7.51 -3.91
N GLU A 95 -12.35 8.13 -4.08
CA GLU A 95 -12.15 9.32 -4.89
C GLU A 95 -10.93 9.12 -5.78
N SER A 96 -11.10 9.24 -7.09
CA SER A 96 -9.98 9.30 -8.04
C SER A 96 -9.39 10.71 -8.03
N LEU A 97 -8.10 10.81 -7.70
CA LEU A 97 -7.42 12.10 -7.54
C LEU A 97 -6.80 12.58 -8.85
N PHE A 98 -6.08 11.70 -9.55
CA PHE A 98 -5.41 11.98 -10.82
C PHE A 98 -4.97 10.69 -11.52
N GLU A 99 -4.70 10.78 -12.83
CA GLU A 99 -4.10 9.70 -13.62
C GLU A 99 -2.58 9.65 -13.43
N THR A 100 -2.03 8.44 -13.35
CA THR A 100 -0.59 8.22 -13.18
C THR A 100 -0.20 6.83 -13.72
N ASP A 101 1.10 6.53 -13.72
CA ASP A 101 1.63 5.22 -14.05
C ASP A 101 2.79 4.91 -13.10
N LEU A 102 2.65 3.85 -12.31
CA LEU A 102 3.66 3.40 -11.35
C LEU A 102 4.00 1.92 -11.56
N PRO A 103 5.25 1.52 -11.30
CA PRO A 103 5.62 0.11 -11.24
C PRO A 103 4.67 -0.68 -10.33
N ARG A 104 4.31 -1.88 -10.78
CA ARG A 104 3.50 -2.83 -10.00
C ARG A 104 4.25 -3.24 -8.73
N LEU A 105 3.52 -3.38 -7.62
CA LEU A 105 4.06 -4.13 -6.48
C LEU A 105 4.39 -5.57 -6.92
N VAL A 106 5.50 -6.09 -6.39
CA VAL A 106 5.83 -7.50 -6.54
C VAL A 106 4.65 -8.34 -6.01
N ASN A 107 4.29 -9.40 -6.74
CA ASN A 107 3.15 -10.28 -6.44
C ASN A 107 1.75 -9.63 -6.50
N ALA A 108 1.59 -8.45 -7.12
CA ALA A 108 0.29 -7.81 -7.34
C ALA A 108 -0.31 -8.02 -8.76
N GLU A 109 0.15 -9.04 -9.48
CA GLU A 109 -0.36 -9.39 -10.80
C GLU A 109 -1.80 -9.97 -10.71
N GLN A 110 -2.62 -9.75 -11.74
CA GLN A 110 -3.94 -10.36 -11.80
C GLN A 110 -3.79 -11.88 -11.90
N VAL A 111 -4.46 -12.62 -11.02
CA VAL A 111 -4.60 -14.08 -11.19
C VAL A 111 -5.38 -14.30 -12.49
N PRO A 112 -4.89 -15.09 -13.46
CA PRO A 112 -5.61 -15.34 -14.70
C PRO A 112 -7.00 -15.88 -14.40
N GLN A 113 -8.05 -15.17 -14.83
CA GLN A 113 -9.37 -15.77 -14.90
C GLN A 113 -9.35 -16.80 -16.03
N PHE A 114 -9.58 -18.06 -15.70
CA PHE A 114 -9.71 -19.12 -16.70
C PHE A 114 -10.84 -18.75 -17.67
N GLU A 115 -10.52 -18.64 -18.96
CA GLU A 115 -11.54 -18.65 -20.02
C GLU A 115 -12.06 -20.08 -20.19
N PHE A 116 -13.39 -20.25 -20.18
CA PHE A 116 -14.09 -21.51 -20.41
C PHE A 116 -14.58 -21.63 -21.85
#